data_AF-A0A959Y9H8-F1
#
_entry.id   AF-A0A959Y9H8-F1
#
_cell.length_a   1.000
_cell.length_b   1.000
_cell.length_c   1.000
_cell.angle_alpha   90.00
_cell.angle_beta   90.00
_cell.angle_gamma   90.00
#
_symmetry.space_group_name_H-M   'P 1'
#
loop_
_entity.id
_entity.type
_entity.pdbx_description
1 polymer ?
#
loop_
_entity_poly.entity_id
_entity_poly.type
_entity_poly.pdbx_seq_one_letter_code
_entity_poly.pdbx_strand_id
1 'polypeptide(L)'
;MTATVPDPATWSALVAIAVLLFASAAMSASEVALFSLGATDLRDLKERGGTSGQRVLDLLARPRRLLATILVWNNFVNVGIVILSSIALSGLVDLDRMP
;
A
#
# COMPACT_ATOMS: atom_id res chain seq x y z
N MET A 1 -18.99 -20.88 -27.09
CA MET A 1 -18.20 -19.85 -26.39
C MET A 1 -18.60 -19.88 -24.93
N THR A 2 -18.07 -20.84 -24.16
CA THR A 2 -18.28 -20.88 -22.71
C THR A 2 -17.26 -19.94 -22.09
N ALA A 3 -17.71 -18.80 -21.55
CA ALA A 3 -16.89 -18.00 -20.65
C ALA A 3 -16.53 -18.92 -19.47
N THR A 4 -15.30 -19.42 -19.45
CA THR A 4 -14.74 -20.15 -18.32
C THR A 4 -14.77 -19.20 -17.14
N VAL A 5 -15.64 -19.48 -16.16
CA VAL A 5 -15.69 -18.72 -14.91
C VAL A 5 -14.30 -18.81 -14.30
N PRO A 6 -13.64 -17.67 -13.95
CA PRO A 6 -12.30 -17.70 -13.41
C PRO A 6 -12.25 -18.57 -12.15
N ASP A 7 -11.26 -19.46 -12.09
CA ASP A 7 -11.06 -20.39 -10.98
C ASP A 7 -11.04 -19.65 -9.63
N PRO A 8 -11.40 -20.31 -8.52
CA PRO A 8 -11.33 -19.72 -7.18
C PRO A 8 -9.96 -19.08 -6.86
N ALA A 9 -8.89 -19.63 -7.45
CA ALA A 9 -7.54 -19.08 -7.36
C ALA A 9 -7.43 -17.66 -7.95
N THR A 10 -8.06 -17.39 -9.10
CA THR A 10 -8.05 -16.07 -9.75
C THR A 10 -8.78 -15.03 -8.91
N TRP A 11 -9.92 -15.39 -8.31
CA TRP A 11 -10.64 -14.51 -7.38
C TRP A 11 -9.80 -14.21 -6.13
N SER A 12 -9.11 -15.21 -5.58
CA SER A 12 -8.22 -15.01 -4.44
C SER A 12 -7.06 -14.06 -4.76
N ALA A 13 -6.49 -14.15 -5.96
CA ALA A 13 -5.43 -13.26 -6.43
C ALA A 13 -5.94 -11.82 -6.61
N LEU A 14 -7.14 -11.62 -7.17
CA LEU A 14 -7.75 -10.29 -7.32
C LEU A 14 -8.02 -9.63 -5.97
N VAL A 15 -8.53 -10.39 -4.98
CA VAL A 15 -8.73 -9.89 -3.62
C VAL A 15 -7.39 -9.52 -2.98
N ALA A 16 -6.36 -10.35 -3.14
CA ALA A 16 -5.02 -10.05 -2.64
C ALA A 16 -4.45 -8.77 -3.26
N ILE A 17 -4.59 -8.58 -4.58
CA ILE A 17 -4.18 -7.35 -5.28
C ILE A 17 -4.92 -6.13 -4.75
N ALA A 18 -6.24 -6.23 -4.54
CA ALA A 18 -7.04 -5.12 -4.00
C ALA A 18 -6.60 -4.71 -2.58
N VAL A 19 -6.34 -5.69 -1.70
CA VAL A 19 -5.82 -5.46 -0.35
C VAL A 19 -4.43 -4.82 -0.40
N LEU A 20 -3.56 -5.32 -1.26
CA LEU A 20 -2.21 -4.78 -1.47
C LEU A 20 -2.25 -3.32 -1.94
N LEU A 21 -3.12 -2.99 -2.91
CA LEU A 21 -3.33 -1.62 -3.37
C LEU A 21 -3.82 -0.70 -2.25
N PHE A 22 -4.80 -1.17 -1.46
CA PHE A 22 -5.31 -0.39 -0.32
C PHE A 22 -4.23 -0.14 0.73
N ALA A 23 -3.40 -1.15 1.04
CA ALA A 23 -2.29 -1.02 1.96
C ALA A 23 -1.24 -0.01 1.46
N SER A 24 -0.93 -0.02 0.15
CA SER A 24 -0.02 0.97 -0.46
C SER A 24 -0.61 2.39 -0.37
N ALA A 25 -1.90 2.54 -0.70
CA ALA A 25 -2.60 3.82 -0.61
C ALA A 25 -2.66 4.37 0.83
N ALA A 26 -2.93 3.51 1.82
CA ALA A 26 -2.97 3.89 3.23
C ALA A 26 -1.60 4.39 3.75
N MET A 27 -0.51 3.73 3.33
CA MET A 27 0.85 4.15 3.67
C MET A 27 1.19 5.49 3.02
N SER A 28 0.83 5.71 1.76
CA SER A 28 1.01 6.99 1.08
C SER A 28 0.14 8.11 1.68
N ALA A 29 -1.09 7.82 2.10
CA ALA A 29 -1.96 8.79 2.77
C ALA A 29 -1.44 9.20 4.15
N SER A 30 -0.83 8.25 4.89
CA SER A 30 -0.21 8.52 6.19
C SER A 30 0.97 9.50 6.08
N GLU A 31 1.69 9.49 4.95
CA GLU A 31 2.72 10.48 4.64
C GLU A 31 2.13 11.89 4.55
N VAL A 32 1.12 12.06 3.69
CA VAL A 32 0.46 13.35 3.45
C VAL A 32 -0.13 13.89 4.74
N ALA A 33 -0.75 13.03 5.56
CA ALA A 33 -1.30 13.43 6.86
C ALA A 33 -0.22 13.88 7.87
N LEU A 34 0.95 13.21 7.90
CA LEU A 34 2.05 13.63 8.77
C LEU A 34 2.68 14.94 8.33
N PHE A 35 2.81 15.17 7.02
CA PHE A 35 3.41 16.39 6.46
C PHE A 35 2.43 17.55 6.29
N SER A 36 1.12 17.31 6.33
CA SER A 36 0.13 18.40 6.32
C SER A 36 0.03 19.11 7.67
N LEU A 37 0.59 18.54 8.75
CA LEU A 37 0.63 19.15 10.07
C LEU A 37 1.51 20.41 10.05
N GLY A 38 0.91 21.55 10.40
CA GLY A 38 1.60 22.83 10.46
C GLY A 38 2.36 23.06 11.76
N ALA A 39 3.12 24.16 11.83
CA ALA A 39 3.87 24.54 13.02
C ALA A 39 2.98 24.79 14.26
N THR A 40 1.74 25.23 14.04
CA THR A 40 0.74 25.42 15.10
C THR A 40 0.24 24.08 15.64
N ASP A 41 -0.07 23.13 14.76
CA ASP A 41 -0.54 21.78 15.13
C ASP A 41 0.55 21.02 15.91
N LEU A 42 1.82 21.19 15.52
CA LEU A 42 2.95 20.59 16.21
C LEU A 42 3.18 21.17 17.61
N ARG A 43 2.94 22.48 17.79
CA ARG A 43 2.98 23.10 19.13
C ARG A 43 1.83 22.59 20.01
N ASP A 44 0.62 22.50 19.48
CA ASP A 44 -0.51 21.94 20.22
C ASP A 44 -0.32 20.46 20.53
N LEU A 45 0.26 19.66 19.63
CA LEU A 45 0.62 18.27 19.91
C LEU A 45 1.67 18.16 21.02
N LYS A 46 2.62 19.08 21.08
CA LYS A 46 3.68 19.10 22.11
C LYS A 46 3.14 19.52 23.47
N GLU A 47 2.21 20.46 23.51
CA GLU A 47 1.66 21.01 24.75
C GLU A 47 0.46 20.19 25.28
N ARG A 48 -0.34 19.58 24.39
CA ARG A 48 -1.63 18.94 24.74
C ARG A 48 -1.71 17.46 24.34
N GLY A 49 -0.83 16.96 23.48
CA GLY A 49 -0.93 15.61 22.91
C GLY A 49 -0.47 14.46 23.81
N GLY A 50 0.09 14.76 25.00
CA GLY A 50 0.58 13.75 25.94
C GLY A 50 1.58 12.76 25.31
N THR A 51 1.57 11.51 25.77
CA THR A 51 2.51 10.47 25.29
C THR A 51 2.33 10.09 23.83
N SER A 52 1.10 10.15 23.29
CA SER A 52 0.86 9.88 21.85
C SER A 52 1.34 11.02 20.96
N GLY A 53 1.13 12.28 21.37
CA GLY A 53 1.62 13.44 20.63
C GLY A 53 3.14 13.49 20.57
N GLN A 54 3.82 13.10 21.66
CA GLN A 54 5.27 13.01 21.70
C GLN A 54 5.81 11.97 20.70
N ARG A 55 5.13 10.83 20.51
CA ARG A 55 5.52 9.81 19.51
C ARG A 55 5.39 10.33 18.09
N VAL A 56 4.31 11.06 17.79
CA VAL A 56 4.11 11.66 16.45
C VAL A 56 5.21 12.69 16.17
N LEU A 57 5.57 13.51 17.17
CA LEU A 57 6.69 14.46 17.08
C LEU A 57 8.03 13.76 16.85
N ASP A 58 8.29 12.64 17.52
CA ASP A 58 9.54 11.87 17.36
C ASP A 58 9.63 11.17 16.00
N LEU A 59 8.49 10.74 15.45
CA LEU A 59 8.36 10.24 14.08
C LEU A 59 8.59 11.36 13.05
N LEU A 60 8.00 12.54 13.26
CA LEU A 60 8.23 13.73 12.42
C LEU A 60 9.67 14.24 12.50
N ALA A 61 10.41 13.97 13.59
CA ALA A 61 11.82 14.32 13.69
C ALA A 61 12.71 13.52 12.71
N ARG A 62 12.20 12.40 12.17
CA ARG A 62 12.90 11.58 11.16
C ARG A 62 12.05 11.33 9.90
N PRO A 63 11.58 12.38 9.22
CA PRO A 63 10.65 12.26 8.10
C PRO A 63 11.28 11.48 6.92
N ARG A 64 12.59 11.63 6.71
CA ARG A 64 13.35 10.90 5.67
C ARG A 64 13.30 9.38 5.83
N ARG A 65 13.28 8.84 7.05
CA ARG A 65 13.19 7.38 7.26
C ARG A 65 11.79 6.87 6.95
N LEU A 66 10.75 7.64 7.28
CA LEU A 66 9.37 7.32 6.98
C LEU A 66 9.13 7.32 5.47
N LEU A 67 9.51 8.41 4.79
CA LEU A 67 9.50 8.51 3.33
C LEU A 67 10.23 7.35 2.65
N ALA A 68 11.46 7.02 3.09
CA ALA A 68 12.21 5.90 2.53
C ALA A 68 11.47 4.56 2.72
N THR A 69 10.85 4.34 3.89
CA THR A 69 10.09 3.13 4.18
C THR A 69 8.83 3.05 3.32
N ILE A 70 8.10 4.16 3.17
CA ILE A 70 6.89 4.24 2.33
C ILE A 70 7.25 4.00 0.86
N LEU A 71 8.36 4.56 0.37
CA LEU A 71 8.81 4.41 -1.00
C LEU A 71 9.25 2.96 -1.30
N VAL A 72 9.99 2.33 -0.39
CA VAL A 72 10.35 0.91 -0.47
C VAL A 72 9.09 0.02 -0.41
N TRP A 73 8.16 0.32 0.49
CA TRP A 73 6.92 -0.45 0.66
C TRP A 73 6.00 -0.35 -0.57
N ASN A 74 5.83 0.85 -1.11
CA ASN A 74 5.05 1.06 -2.33
C ASN A 74 5.68 0.31 -3.51
N ASN A 75 7.01 0.37 -3.63
CA ASN A 75 7.74 -0.37 -4.66
C ASN A 75 7.57 -1.89 -4.49
N PHE A 76 7.69 -2.40 -3.27
CA PHE A 76 7.46 -3.81 -2.95
C PHE A 76 6.05 -4.27 -3.33
N VAL A 77 5.02 -3.48 -2.97
CA VAL A 77 3.63 -3.75 -3.35
C VAL A 77 3.47 -3.75 -4.87
N ASN A 78 4.06 -2.78 -5.57
CA ASN A 78 3.96 -2.69 -7.03
C ASN A 78 4.58 -3.93 -7.72
N VAL A 79 5.74 -4.39 -7.26
CA VAL A 79 6.35 -5.65 -7.73
C VAL A 79 5.45 -6.86 -7.44
N GLY A 80 4.85 -6.93 -6.24
CA GLY A 80 3.91 -7.97 -5.89
C GLY A 80 2.68 -8.00 -6.80
N ILE A 81 2.13 -6.82 -7.13
CA ILE A 81 1.02 -6.69 -8.07
C ILE A 81 1.42 -7.20 -9.46
N VAL A 82 2.61 -6.88 -9.96
CA VAL A 82 3.09 -7.39 -11.26
C VAL A 82 3.17 -8.92 -11.26
N ILE A 83 3.73 -9.52 -10.21
CA ILE A 83 3.85 -10.98 -10.09
C ILE A 83 2.47 -11.64 -10.02
N LEU A 84 1.59 -11.14 -9.13
CA LEU A 84 0.24 -11.66 -8.99
C LEU A 84 -0.58 -11.47 -10.27
N SER A 85 -0.43 -10.33 -10.94
CA SER A 85 -1.06 -10.07 -12.24
C SER A 85 -0.55 -11.03 -13.29
N SER A 86 0.75 -11.36 -13.30
CA SER A 86 1.30 -12.35 -14.23
C SER A 86 0.73 -13.75 -13.97
N ILE A 87 0.56 -14.15 -12.72
CA ILE A 87 -0.04 -15.45 -12.35
C ILE A 87 -1.53 -15.46 -12.75
N ALA A 88 -2.27 -14.43 -12.38
CA ALA A 88 -3.68 -14.30 -12.74
C ALA A 88 -3.88 -14.27 -14.27
N LEU A 89 -3.02 -13.55 -14.99
CA LEU A 89 -3.03 -13.49 -16.44
C LEU A 89 -2.67 -14.84 -17.07
N SER A 90 -1.72 -15.59 -16.52
CA SER A 90 -1.42 -16.94 -17.02
C SER A 90 -2.56 -17.93 -16.82
N GLY A 91 -3.36 -17.78 -15.76
CA GLY A 91 -4.58 -18.58 -15.56
C GLY A 91 -5.76 -18.11 -16.42
N LEU A 92 -5.82 -16.81 -16.77
CA LEU A 92 -6.89 -16.23 -17.57
C LEU A 92 -6.63 -16.35 -19.08
N VAL A 93 -5.37 -16.24 -19.48
CA VAL A 93 -4.84 -16.45 -20.82
C VAL A 93 -4.23 -17.83 -20.82
N ASP A 94 -5.10 -18.83 -20.94
CA ASP A 94 -4.76 -20.24 -21.16
C ASP A 94 -4.05 -20.36 -22.53
N LEU A 95 -2.77 -19.95 -22.59
CA LEU A 95 -1.87 -20.03 -23.76
C LEU A 95 -1.55 -21.49 -24.13
N ASP A 96 -1.95 -22.44 -23.29
CA ASP A 96 -1.85 -23.89 -23.55
C ASP A 96 -2.85 -24.36 -24.62
N ARG A 97 -3.82 -23.51 -25.02
CA ARG A 97 -4.84 -23.84 -26.04
C ARG A 97 -4.65 -23.22 -27.41
N MET A 98 -3.50 -22.59 -27.69
CA MET A 98 -3.15 -22.16 -29.05
C MET A 98 -2.20 -23.18 -29.70
N PRO A 99 -2.51 -23.72 -30.90
CA PRO A 99 -1.61 -24.59 -31.64
C PRO A 99 -0.34 -23.87 -32.11
#